data_AF-A0AAU3KVG6-F1
#
_entry.id   AF-A0AAU3KVG6-F1
#
_cell.length_a   1.000
_cell.length_b   1.000
_cell.length_c   1.000
_cell.angle_alpha   90.00
_cell.angle_beta   90.00
_cell.angle_gamma   90.00
#
_symmetry.space_group_name_H-M   'P 1'
#
loop_
_entity.id
_entity.type
_entity.pdbx_description
1 polymer ?
#
loop_
_entity_poly.entity_id
_entity_poly.type
_entity_poly.pdbx_seq_one_letter_code
_entity_poly.pdbx_strand_id
1 'polypeptide(L)'
;MSPEPVVTVTRYEVSCLPEEHRDRRSFSMSVAYRGGEKWCVTDTFECYDLDGHPSFEGRASCRDDAWSARHWFDLVTALALANRLAPAMRVNGQSVADVLARGGGQ
;
A
#
# COMPACT_ATOMS: atom_id res chain seq x y z
N MET A 1 -18.63 25.55 24.01
CA MET A 1 -18.56 24.12 23.66
C MET A 1 -17.24 23.90 22.92
N SER A 2 -16.49 22.89 23.30
CA SER A 2 -15.29 22.49 22.54
C SER A 2 -15.74 21.62 21.37
N PRO A 3 -15.12 21.72 20.18
CA PRO A 3 -15.45 20.89 19.04
C PRO A 3 -15.18 19.41 19.34
N GLU A 4 -16.04 18.52 18.83
CA GLU A 4 -15.85 17.06 18.93
C GLU A 4 -14.94 16.57 17.78
N PRO A 5 -13.91 15.74 18.07
CA PRO A 5 -13.02 15.22 17.03
C PRO A 5 -13.68 14.14 16.17
N VAL A 6 -13.33 14.09 14.89
CA VAL A 6 -13.73 13.01 13.98
C VAL A 6 -12.56 12.05 13.81
N VAL A 7 -12.83 10.75 13.96
CA VAL A 7 -11.85 9.68 13.75
C VAL A 7 -12.14 9.01 12.40
N THR A 8 -11.10 8.86 11.58
CA THR A 8 -11.19 8.26 10.25
C THR A 8 -10.04 7.29 10.05
N VAL A 9 -10.30 6.14 9.44
CA VAL A 9 -9.22 5.23 9.00
C VAL A 9 -8.48 5.90 7.85
N THR A 10 -7.17 6.09 8.01
CA THR A 10 -6.34 6.74 6.99
C THR A 10 -5.43 5.78 6.23
N ARG A 11 -5.27 4.54 6.73
CA ARG A 11 -4.39 3.54 6.13
C ARG A 11 -4.81 2.13 6.52
N TYR A 12 -4.76 1.23 5.55
CA TYR A 12 -4.68 -0.22 5.78
C TYR A 12 -3.29 -0.72 5.42
N GLU A 13 -2.82 -1.73 6.15
CA GLU A 13 -1.60 -2.46 5.83
C GLU A 13 -1.97 -3.85 5.31
N VAL A 14 -1.34 -4.28 4.22
CA VAL A 14 -1.54 -5.59 3.59
C VAL A 14 -0.19 -6.29 3.51
N SER A 15 -0.04 -7.43 4.19
CA SER A 15 1.18 -8.23 4.20
C SER A 15 0.87 -9.71 4.20
N CYS A 16 1.75 -10.50 3.59
CA CYS A 16 1.73 -11.96 3.68
C CYS A 16 2.54 -12.50 4.87
N LEU A 17 3.33 -11.67 5.54
CA LEU A 17 4.14 -12.09 6.68
C LEU A 17 3.30 -12.06 7.98
N PRO A 18 3.60 -12.90 8.99
CA PRO A 18 2.99 -12.78 10.32
C PRO A 18 3.16 -11.38 10.92
N GLU A 19 2.28 -10.99 11.85
CA GLU A 19 2.28 -9.65 12.46
C GLU A 19 3.61 -9.32 13.14
N GLU A 20 4.21 -10.32 13.80
CA GLU A 20 5.44 -10.22 14.58
C GLU A 20 6.70 -10.43 13.74
N HIS A 21 6.56 -10.72 12.44
CA HIS A 21 7.71 -10.98 11.58
C HIS A 21 8.56 -9.71 11.43
N ARG A 22 9.85 -9.78 11.75
CA ARG A 22 10.76 -8.62 11.75
C ARG A 22 10.77 -7.84 10.42
N ASP A 23 10.62 -8.56 9.31
CA ASP A 23 10.64 -8.00 7.96
C ASP A 23 9.25 -7.55 7.46
N ARG A 24 8.18 -7.74 8.25
CA ARG A 24 6.78 -7.43 7.87
C ARG A 24 6.66 -6.05 7.26
N ARG A 25 7.16 -5.04 7.96
CA ARG A 25 7.08 -3.63 7.51
C ARG A 25 7.66 -3.41 6.11
N SER A 26 8.75 -4.11 5.76
CA SER A 26 9.39 -3.99 4.46
C SER A 26 8.61 -4.72 3.36
N PHE A 27 7.87 -5.78 3.71
CA PHE A 27 7.05 -6.58 2.81
C PHE A 27 5.54 -6.31 3.03
N SER A 28 5.20 -5.04 3.20
CA SER A 28 3.83 -4.56 3.37
C SER A 28 3.46 -3.54 2.31
N MET A 29 2.30 -3.73 1.69
CA MET A 29 1.63 -2.71 0.90
C MET A 29 0.75 -1.85 1.82
N SER A 30 0.61 -0.58 1.48
CA SER A 30 -0.27 0.36 2.16
C SER A 30 -1.41 0.76 1.25
N VAL A 31 -2.63 0.73 1.77
CA VAL A 31 -3.80 1.34 1.13
C VAL A 31 -4.10 2.61 1.90
N ALA A 32 -3.65 3.75 1.38
CA ALA A 32 -3.66 5.04 2.07
C ALA A 32 -4.79 5.94 1.56
N TYR A 33 -5.53 6.56 2.48
CA TYR A 33 -6.61 7.49 2.16
C TYR A 33 -6.07 8.76 1.50
N ARG A 34 -6.83 9.28 0.53
CA ARG A 34 -6.49 10.47 -0.27
C ARG A 34 -7.56 11.56 -0.25
N GLY A 35 -8.64 11.36 0.51
CA GLY A 35 -9.80 12.26 0.50
C GLY A 35 -10.89 11.76 -0.45
N GLY A 36 -12.13 12.21 -0.25
CA GLY A 36 -13.24 11.91 -1.16
C GLY A 36 -13.50 10.42 -1.41
N GLU A 37 -13.37 9.58 -0.37
CA GLU A 37 -13.51 8.12 -0.47
C GLU A 37 -12.49 7.43 -1.39
N LYS A 38 -11.41 8.15 -1.74
CA LYS A 38 -10.34 7.63 -2.59
C LYS A 38 -9.14 7.13 -1.80
N TRP A 39 -8.53 6.08 -2.34
CA TRP A 39 -7.44 5.34 -1.75
C TRP A 39 -6.36 5.06 -2.78
N CYS A 40 -5.11 5.10 -2.34
CA CYS A 40 -3.94 4.83 -3.17
C CYS A 40 -3.20 3.60 -2.61
N VAL A 41 -2.75 2.71 -3.50
CA VAL A 41 -1.90 1.58 -3.13
C VAL A 41 -0.44 1.98 -3.25
N THR A 42 0.36 1.81 -2.19
CA THR A 42 1.77 2.25 -2.14
C THR A 42 2.63 1.35 -1.26
N ASP A 43 3.92 1.25 -1.56
CA ASP A 43 4.92 0.48 -0.82
C ASP A 43 5.92 1.37 -0.04
N THR A 44 5.58 2.65 0.19
CA THR A 44 6.38 3.75 0.79
C THR A 44 6.92 4.73 -0.25
N PHE A 45 7.35 4.25 -1.42
CA PHE A 45 8.03 5.10 -2.42
C PHE A 45 7.19 5.29 -3.68
N GLU A 46 6.41 4.28 -4.04
CA GLU A 46 5.70 4.23 -5.32
C GLU A 46 4.20 4.10 -5.11
N CYS A 47 3.42 4.62 -6.04
CA CYS A 47 1.98 4.42 -6.14
C CYS A 47 1.71 3.49 -7.32
N TYR A 48 0.81 2.53 -7.14
CA TYR A 48 0.54 1.50 -8.14
C TYR A 48 -0.76 1.78 -8.87
N ASP A 49 -0.74 1.63 -10.20
CA ASP A 49 -1.95 1.63 -11.01
C ASP A 49 -2.67 0.27 -10.98
N LEU A 50 -3.80 0.16 -11.68
CA LEU A 50 -4.61 -1.07 -11.72
C LEU A 50 -3.88 -2.27 -12.33
N ASP A 51 -2.90 -2.04 -13.20
CA ASP A 51 -2.09 -3.11 -13.78
C ASP A 51 -1.00 -3.56 -12.80
N GLY A 52 -0.64 -2.69 -11.85
CA GLY A 52 0.42 -2.91 -10.88
C GLY A 52 1.74 -2.27 -11.29
N HIS A 53 1.71 -1.32 -12.23
CA HIS A 53 2.89 -0.55 -12.56
C HIS A 53 3.12 0.53 -11.50
N PRO A 54 4.34 0.60 -10.94
CA PRO A 54 4.67 1.66 -10.01
C PRO A 54 4.87 2.99 -10.74
N SER A 55 4.50 4.06 -10.07
CA SER A 55 4.86 5.43 -10.41
C SER A 55 5.27 6.15 -9.14
N PHE A 56 6.42 6.83 -9.17
CA PHE A 56 6.83 7.66 -8.03
C PHE A 56 5.77 8.72 -7.77
N GLU A 57 5.42 8.91 -6.50
CA GLU A 57 4.51 9.97 -6.10
C GLU A 57 5.25 11.31 -6.24
N GLY A 58 5.18 11.93 -7.42
CA GLY A 58 5.84 13.21 -7.69
C GLY A 58 5.44 14.31 -6.71
N ARG A 59 6.12 15.47 -6.83
CA ARG A 59 5.72 16.70 -6.10
C ARG A 59 4.23 16.96 -6.34
N ALA A 60 3.55 17.55 -5.36
CA ALA A 60 2.10 17.81 -5.45
C ALA A 60 1.68 18.55 -6.74
N SER A 61 2.56 19.40 -7.30
CA SER A 61 2.35 20.10 -8.57
C SER A 61 2.33 19.21 -9.82
N CYS A 62 2.76 17.95 -9.71
CA CYS A 62 2.77 16.96 -10.80
C CYS A 62 1.61 15.95 -10.68
N ARG A 63 0.78 16.07 -9.63
CA ARG A 63 -0.42 15.24 -9.44
C ARG A 63 -1.60 15.96 -10.08
N ASP A 64 -1.70 15.83 -11.39
CA ASP A 64 -2.88 16.29 -12.12
C ASP A 64 -4.05 15.31 -11.93
N ASP A 65 -5.22 15.69 -12.42
CA ASP A 65 -6.44 14.88 -12.33
C ASP A 65 -6.26 13.52 -13.03
N ALA A 66 -5.45 13.46 -14.09
CA ALA A 66 -5.18 12.22 -14.82
C ALA A 66 -4.34 11.24 -13.99
N TRP A 67 -3.31 11.74 -13.31
CA TRP A 67 -2.50 10.94 -12.40
C TRP A 67 -3.35 10.42 -11.23
N SER A 68 -4.20 11.28 -10.68
CA SER A 68 -5.12 10.91 -9.59
C SER A 68 -6.11 9.83 -10.06
N ALA A 69 -6.76 10.01 -11.20
CA ALA A 69 -7.67 9.01 -11.77
C ALA A 69 -7.00 7.64 -12.01
N ARG A 70 -5.70 7.63 -12.31
CA ARG A 70 -4.93 6.40 -12.54
C ARG A 70 -4.53 5.65 -11.27
N HIS A 71 -4.35 6.34 -10.14
CA HIS A 71 -3.80 5.76 -8.92
C HIS A 71 -4.73 5.82 -7.70
N TRP A 72 -5.84 6.58 -7.79
CA TRP A 72 -6.79 6.77 -6.70
C TRP A 72 -8.09 6.03 -6.98
N PHE A 73 -8.34 4.99 -6.20
CA PHE A 73 -9.44 4.06 -6.37
C PHE A 73 -10.44 4.14 -5.22
N ASP A 74 -11.59 3.49 -5.36
CA ASP A 74 -12.39 3.15 -4.19
C ASP A 74 -11.64 2.12 -3.30
N LEU A 75 -12.10 1.97 -2.06
CA LEU A 75 -11.43 1.12 -1.08
C LEU A 75 -11.37 -0.35 -1.50
N VAL A 76 -12.43 -0.88 -2.11
CA VAL A 76 -12.51 -2.30 -2.49
C VAL A 76 -11.50 -2.59 -3.59
N THR A 77 -11.46 -1.75 -4.62
CA THR A 77 -10.49 -1.84 -5.71
C THR A 77 -9.06 -1.71 -5.20
N ALA A 78 -8.78 -0.76 -4.30
CA ALA A 78 -7.44 -0.58 -3.73
C ALA A 78 -7.00 -1.77 -2.88
N LEU A 79 -7.89 -2.34 -2.06
CA LEU A 79 -7.58 -3.55 -1.29
C LEU A 79 -7.37 -4.76 -2.20
N ALA A 80 -8.17 -4.94 -3.25
CA ALA A 80 -7.99 -6.02 -4.21
C ALA A 80 -6.64 -5.93 -4.93
N LEU A 81 -6.25 -4.72 -5.36
CA LEU A 81 -4.94 -4.46 -5.95
C LEU A 81 -3.81 -4.76 -4.97
N ALA A 82 -3.89 -4.27 -3.73
CA ALA A 82 -2.87 -4.54 -2.71
C ALA A 82 -2.72 -6.04 -2.40
N ASN A 83 -3.83 -6.78 -2.30
CA ASN A 83 -3.79 -8.24 -2.09
C ASN A 83 -3.17 -8.98 -3.27
N ARG A 84 -3.37 -8.50 -4.50
CA ARG A 84 -2.73 -9.06 -5.70
C ARG A 84 -1.23 -8.80 -5.74
N LEU A 85 -0.80 -7.59 -5.33
CA LEU A 85 0.61 -7.17 -5.41
C LEU A 85 1.46 -7.68 -4.24
N ALA A 86 0.90 -7.77 -3.03
CA ALA A 86 1.65 -8.11 -1.82
C ALA A 86 2.48 -9.41 -1.94
N PRO A 87 1.97 -10.54 -2.48
CA PRO A 87 2.75 -11.76 -2.64
C PRO A 87 3.92 -11.64 -3.63
N ALA A 88 3.84 -10.71 -4.58
CA ALA A 88 4.85 -10.49 -5.62
C ALA A 88 5.93 -9.48 -5.21
N MET A 89 5.83 -8.87 -4.03
CA MET A 89 6.80 -7.90 -3.54
C MET A 89 8.21 -8.50 -3.52
N ARG A 90 9.17 -7.66 -3.93
CA ARG A 90 10.60 -7.96 -3.82
C ARG A 90 11.30 -6.80 -3.14
N VAL A 91 12.06 -7.09 -2.09
CA VAL A 91 12.87 -6.11 -1.37
C VAL A 91 14.30 -6.60 -1.33
N ASN A 92 15.24 -5.78 -1.80
CA ASN A 92 16.67 -6.12 -1.87
C ASN A 92 16.94 -7.49 -2.55
N GLY A 93 16.17 -7.80 -3.60
CA GLY A 93 16.27 -9.05 -4.36
C GLY A 93 15.54 -10.26 -3.75
N GLN A 94 15.07 -10.19 -2.50
CA GLN A 94 14.33 -11.26 -1.83
C GLN A 94 12.83 -11.15 -2.10
N SER A 95 12.17 -12.28 -2.34
CA SER A 95 10.71 -12.37 -2.42
C SER A 95 10.07 -12.62 -1.05
N VAL A 96 8.77 -12.39 -0.93
CA VAL A 96 7.97 -12.78 0.23
C VAL A 96 8.18 -14.26 0.59
N ALA A 97 8.20 -15.15 -0.41
CA ALA A 97 8.38 -16.58 -0.21
C ALA A 97 9.76 -16.91 0.38
N ASP A 98 10.83 -16.25 -0.09
CA ASP A 98 12.18 -16.43 0.45
C ASP A 98 12.26 -16.04 1.93
N VAL A 99 11.54 -14.97 2.31
CA VAL A 99 11.52 -14.46 3.69
C VAL A 99 10.72 -15.39 4.60
N LEU A 100 9.55 -15.86 4.16
CA LEU A 100 8.74 -16.85 4.90
C LEU A 100 9.52 -18.15 5.13
N ALA A 101 10.24 -18.64 4.12
CA ALA A 101 11.04 -19.86 4.24
C ALA A 101 12.19 -19.74 5.25
N ARG A 102 12.73 -18.54 5.44
CA ARG A 102 13.79 -18.24 6.42
C ARG A 102 13.25 -17.98 7.83
N GLY A 103 12.03 -17.46 7.94
CA GLY A 103 11.35 -17.18 9.21
C GLY A 103 10.60 -18.37 9.81
N GLY A 104 10.47 -19.49 9.09
CA GLY A 104 9.81 -20.71 9.54
C GLY A 104 10.61 -21.59 10.51
N GLY A 105 11.78 -21.14 10.96
CA GLY A 105 12.55 -21.78 12.03
C GLY A 105 12.41 -20.99 13.32
N GLN A 106 11.37 -21.29 14.10
CA GLN A 106 11.39 -21.08 15.55
C GLN A 106 11.94 -22.33 16.22
#